data_AF-A0A6N9HLK4-F1
#
_entry.id   AF-A0A6N9HLK4-F1
#
_cell.length_a   1.000
_cell.length_b   1.000
_cell.length_c   1.000
_cell.angle_alpha   90.00
_cell.angle_beta   90.00
_cell.angle_gamma   90.00
#
_symmetry.space_group_name_H-M   'P 1'
#
loop_
_entity.id
_entity.type
_entity.pdbx_description
1 polymer ?
#
loop_
_entity_poly.entity_id
_entity_poly.type
_entity_poly.pdbx_seq_one_letter_code
_entity_poly.pdbx_strand_id
1 'polypeptide(L)'
;MADKSLDARTMALAEELRCLVCQNQSLADSHAPLALDLRAQIQQQLAQGRSEKQVVEFMVQRYGDFVLYEPPLNSSTALLWFGPALLLAVGVFALRGFWRKKT
;
A
#
# COMPACT_ATOMS: atom_id res chain seq x y z
N MET A 1 -2.47 -29.87 8.37
CA MET A 1 -3.56 -28.92 8.07
C MET A 1 -3.23 -27.48 8.48
N ALA A 2 -2.36 -27.22 9.47
CA ALA A 2 -1.86 -25.88 9.80
C ALA A 2 -1.09 -25.17 8.65
N ASP A 3 -0.48 -25.95 7.77
CA ASP A 3 0.34 -25.46 6.65
C ASP A 3 -0.47 -24.67 5.61
N LYS A 4 -1.65 -25.18 5.21
CA LYS A 4 -2.48 -24.55 4.18
C LYS A 4 -3.07 -23.20 4.60
N SER A 5 -3.37 -23.04 5.90
CA SER A 5 -3.83 -21.76 6.44
C SER A 5 -2.71 -20.74 6.52
N LEU A 6 -1.47 -21.18 6.78
CA LEU A 6 -0.34 -20.27 6.92
C LEU A 6 0.15 -19.79 5.55
N ASP A 7 0.20 -20.68 4.57
CA ASP A 7 0.53 -20.34 3.19
C ASP A 7 -0.52 -19.38 2.60
N ALA A 8 -1.81 -19.65 2.82
CA ALA A 8 -2.89 -18.76 2.38
C ALA A 8 -2.77 -17.35 2.99
N ARG A 9 -2.46 -17.24 4.29
CA ARG A 9 -2.24 -15.95 4.96
C ARG A 9 -1.00 -15.23 4.46
N THR A 10 0.06 -15.98 4.18
CA THR A 10 1.29 -15.44 3.56
C THR A 10 0.99 -14.87 2.18
N MET A 11 0.20 -15.58 1.37
CA MET A 11 -0.18 -15.10 0.04
C MET A 11 -1.08 -13.87 0.10
N ALA A 12 -2.07 -13.85 1.01
CA ALA A 12 -2.92 -12.68 1.21
C ALA A 12 -2.10 -11.42 1.56
N LEU A 13 -1.14 -11.54 2.47
CA LEU A 13 -0.22 -10.44 2.77
C LEU A 13 0.70 -10.08 1.59
N ALA A 14 1.13 -11.07 0.82
CA ALA A 14 2.01 -10.85 -0.33
C ALA A 14 1.29 -10.15 -1.49
N GLU A 15 -0.04 -10.20 -1.58
CA GLU A 15 -0.84 -9.43 -2.52
C GLU A 15 -0.91 -7.95 -2.14
N GLU A 16 -0.99 -7.63 -0.84
CA GLU A 16 -1.02 -6.25 -0.33
C GLU A 16 0.34 -5.54 -0.44
N LEU A 17 1.42 -6.29 -0.66
CA LEU A 17 2.79 -5.79 -0.74
C LEU A 17 3.29 -5.84 -2.18
N ARG A 18 3.99 -4.77 -2.62
CA ARG A 18 4.58 -4.70 -3.96
C ARG A 18 6.02 -5.16 -4.01
N CYS A 19 6.41 -5.74 -5.14
CA CYS A 19 7.80 -6.02 -5.45
C CYS A 19 8.54 -4.74 -5.84
N LEU A 20 9.50 -4.31 -5.00
CA LEU A 20 10.30 -3.09 -5.19
C LEU A 20 11.20 -3.11 -6.43
N VAL A 21 11.51 -4.29 -6.95
CA VAL A 21 12.42 -4.49 -8.09
C VAL A 21 11.69 -4.87 -9.37
N CYS A 22 10.37 -5.03 -9.31
CA CYS A 22 9.56 -5.49 -10.43
C CYS A 22 8.71 -4.36 -11.01
N GLN A 23 8.33 -4.49 -12.27
CA GLN A 23 7.44 -3.51 -12.91
C GLN A 23 5.99 -3.79 -12.51
N ASN A 24 5.49 -3.02 -11.52
CA ASN A 24 4.08 -3.00 -11.12
C ASN A 24 3.49 -4.39 -10.76
N GLN A 25 4.20 -5.14 -9.93
CA GLN A 25 3.79 -6.49 -9.49
C GLN A 25 3.74 -6.59 -7.97
N SER A 26 2.84 -7.41 -7.45
CA SER A 26 2.79 -7.79 -6.04
C SER A 26 3.93 -8.76 -5.68
N LEU A 27 4.18 -8.98 -4.39
CA LEU A 27 5.08 -10.05 -3.94
C LEU A 27 4.49 -11.44 -4.22
N ALA A 28 3.15 -11.56 -4.26
CA ALA A 28 2.48 -12.81 -4.57
C ALA A 28 2.72 -13.25 -6.02
N ASP A 29 2.64 -12.32 -6.98
CA ASP A 29 2.75 -12.59 -8.43
C ASP A 29 4.19 -12.63 -8.94
N SER A 30 5.09 -11.91 -8.26
CA SER A 30 6.48 -11.80 -8.69
C SER A 30 7.30 -13.05 -8.38
N HIS A 31 8.14 -13.44 -9.34
CA HIS A 31 9.12 -14.51 -9.21
C HIS A 31 10.56 -13.98 -9.02
N ALA A 32 10.71 -12.69 -8.72
CA ALA A 32 12.03 -12.12 -8.44
C ALA A 32 12.64 -12.75 -7.17
N PRO A 33 13.98 -12.90 -7.09
CA PRO A 33 14.63 -13.42 -5.89
C PRO A 33 14.23 -12.66 -4.61
N LEU A 34 14.12 -11.33 -4.70
CA LEU A 34 13.67 -10.50 -3.58
C LEU A 34 12.23 -10.83 -3.14
N ALA A 35 11.33 -11.13 -4.07
CA ALA A 35 9.94 -11.45 -3.73
C ALA A 35 9.84 -12.80 -3.00
N LEU A 36 10.64 -13.77 -3.41
CA LEU A 36 10.74 -15.08 -2.75
C LEU A 36 11.29 -14.94 -1.33
N ASP A 37 12.36 -14.17 -1.15
CA ASP A 37 12.95 -13.91 0.17
C ASP A 37 11.96 -13.21 1.12
N LEU A 38 11.23 -12.21 0.62
CA LEU A 38 10.23 -11.50 1.42
C LEU A 38 9.05 -12.39 1.80
N ARG A 39 8.55 -13.23 0.88
CA ARG A 39 7.49 -14.22 1.17
C ARG A 39 7.92 -15.20 2.25
N ALA A 40 9.14 -15.73 2.16
CA ALA A 40 9.70 -16.60 3.18
C ALA A 40 9.79 -15.89 4.54
N GLN A 41 10.14 -14.60 4.55
CA GLN A 41 10.20 -13.80 5.76
C GLN A 41 8.81 -13.54 6.36
N ILE A 42 7.80 -13.24 5.54
CA ILE A 42 6.39 -13.12 5.97
C ILE A 42 5.93 -14.43 6.62
N GLN A 43 6.15 -15.56 5.93
CA GLN A 43 5.81 -16.89 6.40
C GLN A 43 6.46 -17.19 7.76
N GLN A 44 7.75 -16.88 7.93
CA GLN A 44 8.47 -17.07 9.19
C GLN A 44 7.86 -16.23 10.33
N GLN A 45 7.49 -14.97 10.07
CA GLN A 45 6.89 -14.08 11.07
C GLN A 45 5.50 -14.55 11.49
N LEU A 46 4.68 -15.00 10.53
CA LEU A 46 3.37 -15.59 10.81
C LEU A 46 3.50 -16.90 11.61
N ALA A 47 4.48 -17.74 11.29
CA ALA A 47 4.78 -18.97 12.03
C ALA A 47 5.24 -18.71 13.46
N GLN A 48 5.87 -17.56 13.72
CA GLN A 48 6.23 -17.08 15.06
C GLN A 48 5.01 -16.55 15.85
N GLY A 49 3.80 -16.59 15.28
CA GLY A 49 2.58 -16.12 15.93
C GLY A 49 2.37 -14.61 15.84
N ARG A 50 3.12 -13.90 15.00
CA ARG A 50 2.85 -12.48 14.75
C ARG A 50 1.55 -12.30 13.99
N SER A 51 0.87 -11.18 14.28
CA SER A 51 -0.32 -10.76 13.53
C SER A 51 0.07 -10.16 12.19
N GLU A 52 -0.85 -10.19 11.22
CA GLU A 52 -0.64 -9.65 9.87
C GLU A 52 -0.21 -8.18 9.90
N LYS A 53 -0.85 -7.37 10.76
CA LYS A 53 -0.47 -5.96 10.97
C LYS A 53 0.97 -5.80 11.43
N GLN A 54 1.43 -6.62 12.37
CA GLN A 54 2.82 -6.58 12.85
C GLN A 54 3.82 -7.00 11.77
N VAL A 55 3.43 -7.92 10.87
CA VAL A 55 4.28 -8.31 9.75
C VAL A 55 4.40 -7.16 8.75
N VAL A 56 3.27 -6.53 8.40
CA VAL A 56 3.27 -5.36 7.51
C VAL A 56 4.07 -4.21 8.10
N GLU A 57 3.88 -3.90 9.38
CA GLU A 57 4.63 -2.85 10.08
C GLU A 57 6.13 -3.13 10.09
N PHE A 58 6.54 -4.39 10.30
CA PHE A 58 7.93 -4.80 10.17
C PHE A 58 8.48 -4.59 8.76
N MET A 59 7.70 -4.91 7.73
CA MET A 59 8.10 -4.69 6.33
C MET A 59 8.23 -3.20 6.02
N VAL A 60 7.27 -2.37 6.44
CA VAL A 60 7.30 -0.91 6.27
C VAL A 60 8.48 -0.29 7.03
N GLN A 61 8.77 -0.75 8.24
CA GLN A 61 9.91 -0.24 9.01
C GLN A 61 11.24 -0.50 8.31
N ARG A 62 11.36 -1.60 7.55
CA ARG A 62 12.61 -2.02 6.90
C ARG A 62 12.74 -1.57 5.45
N TYR A 63 11.62 -1.48 4.73
CA TYR A 63 11.57 -1.20 3.28
C TYR A 63 10.84 0.11 2.94
N GLY A 64 10.26 0.79 3.93
CA GLY A 64 9.50 2.03 3.79
C GLY A 64 8.06 1.81 3.35
N ASP A 65 7.28 2.90 3.29
CA ASP A 65 5.89 2.89 2.80
C ASP A 65 5.79 2.40 1.34
N PHE A 66 6.91 2.41 0.60
CA PHE A 66 6.95 1.93 -0.77
C PHE A 66 6.83 0.41 -0.91
N VAL A 67 6.87 -0.35 0.18
CA VAL A 67 6.58 -1.80 0.12
C VAL A 67 5.08 -2.07 0.03
N LEU A 68 4.24 -1.13 0.49
CA LEU A 68 2.79 -1.25 0.38
C LEU A 68 2.37 -1.00 -1.07
N TYR A 69 1.44 -1.82 -1.55
CA TYR A 69 0.81 -1.60 -2.84
C TYR A 69 -0.02 -0.31 -2.82
N GLU A 70 -0.76 -0.08 -1.73
CA GLU A 70 -1.52 1.14 -1.49
C GLU A 70 -0.81 2.06 -0.48
N PRO A 71 -0.56 3.33 -0.82
CA PRO A 71 0.10 4.26 0.10
C PRO A 71 -0.84 4.56 1.29
N PRO A 72 -0.37 4.43 2.54
CA PRO A 72 -1.21 4.66 3.71
C PRO A 72 -1.61 6.12 3.80
N LEU A 73 -2.76 6.41 4.43
CA LEU A 73 -3.18 7.76 4.76
C LEU A 73 -2.30 8.31 5.88
N ASN A 74 -1.33 9.14 5.52
CA ASN A 74 -0.44 9.81 6.46
C ASN A 74 -0.28 11.29 6.05
N SER A 75 0.47 12.08 6.82
CA SER A 75 0.63 13.51 6.55
C SER A 75 1.34 13.81 5.23
N SER A 76 2.20 12.91 4.74
CA SER A 76 2.92 13.08 3.46
C SER A 76 2.05 12.70 2.25
N THR A 77 1.20 11.69 2.37
CA THR A 77 0.28 11.26 1.30
C THR A 77 -1.04 12.03 1.32
N ALA A 78 -1.36 12.78 2.38
CA ALA A 78 -2.63 13.50 2.51
C ALA A 78 -2.93 14.41 1.30
N LEU A 79 -1.91 15.07 0.76
CA LEU A 79 -2.07 15.91 -0.44
C LEU A 79 -2.49 15.10 -1.67
N LEU A 80 -2.00 13.87 -1.84
CA LEU A 80 -2.40 12.98 -2.93
C LEU A 80 -3.88 12.61 -2.82
N TRP A 81 -4.36 12.35 -1.60
CA TRP A 81 -5.74 11.95 -1.33
C TRP A 81 -6.74 13.12 -1.39
N PHE A 82 -6.39 14.28 -0.83
CA PHE A 82 -7.28 15.45 -0.77
C PHE A 82 -7.07 16.47 -1.90
N GLY A 83 -5.96 16.39 -2.63
CA GLY A 83 -5.60 17.30 -3.71
C GLY A 83 -6.68 17.42 -4.80
N PRO A 84 -7.25 16.31 -5.32
CA PRO A 84 -8.33 16.38 -6.31
C PRO A 84 -9.57 17.13 -5.79
N ALA A 85 -9.99 16.85 -4.55
CA ALA A 85 -11.13 17.52 -3.93
C ALA A 85 -10.88 19.02 -3.71
N LEU A 86 -9.67 19.38 -3.26
CA LEU A 86 -9.26 20.77 -3.08
C LEU A 86 -9.26 21.53 -4.41
N LEU A 87 -8.73 20.94 -5.47
CA LEU A 87 -8.72 21.54 -6.82
C LEU A 87 -10.14 21.77 -7.34
N LEU A 88 -11.04 20.79 -7.17
CA LEU A 88 -12.44 20.94 -7.55
C LEU A 88 -13.12 22.07 -6.76
N ALA A 89 -12.90 22.14 -5.45
CA ALA A 89 -13.45 23.21 -4.61
C ALA A 89 -12.99 24.58 -5.12
N VAL A 90 -11.69 24.76 -5.32
CA VAL A 90 -11.10 26.01 -5.85
C VAL A 90 -11.72 26.36 -7.21
N GLY A 91 -11.84 25.40 -8.13
CA GLY A 91 -12.45 25.60 -9.44
C GLY A 91 -13.91 26.07 -9.36
N VAL A 92 -14.73 25.44 -8.52
CA VAL A 92 -16.14 25.82 -8.30
C VAL A 92 -16.25 27.23 -7.70
N PHE A 93 -15.43 27.57 -6.70
CA PHE A 93 -15.42 28.90 -6.11
C PHE A 93 -15.01 29.98 -7.11
N ALA A 94 -14.00 29.71 -7.94
CA ALA A 94 -13.56 30.63 -8.99
C ALA A 94 -14.65 30.87 -10.04
N LEU A 95 -15.28 29.80 -10.53
CA LEU A 95 -16.39 29.89 -11.50
C LEU A 95 -17.57 30.68 -10.93
N ARG A 96 -18.00 30.37 -9.70
CA ARG A 96 -19.11 31.06 -9.03
C ARG A 96 -18.78 32.54 -8.82
N GLY A 97 -17.54 32.88 -8.45
CA GLY A 97 -17.08 34.26 -8.33
C GLY A 97 -17.09 35.01 -9.67
N PHE A 98 -16.66 34.36 -10.76
CA PHE A 98 -16.68 34.93 -12.10
C PHE A 98 -18.11 35.20 -12.60
N TRP A 99 -19.03 34.25 -12.42
CA TRP A 99 -20.42 34.39 -12.84
C TRP A 99 -21.14 35.53 -12.10
N ARG A 100 -20.88 35.68 -10.79
CA ARG A 100 -21.44 36.78 -9.99
C ARG A 100 -20.93 38.17 -10.38
N LYS A 101 -19.76 38.27 -11.05
CA LYS A 101 -19.24 39.55 -11.56
C LYS A 101 -19.77 39.91 -12.95
N LYS A 102 -20.30 38.94 -13.69
CA LYS A 102 -20.72 39.09 -15.10
C LYS A 102 -22.23 39.31 -15.25
N THR A 103 -23.01 39.06 -14.20
CA THR A 103 -24.42 39.47 -14.03
C THR A 103 -24.45 40.79 -13.28
#